data_AF-A0A1A3U257-F1
#
_entry.id   AF-A0A1A3U257-F1
#
_cell.length_a   1.000
_cell.length_b   1.000
_cell.length_c   1.000
_cell.angle_alpha   90.00
_cell.angle_beta   90.00
_cell.angle_gamma   90.00
#
_symmetry.space_group_name_H-M   'P 1'
#
loop_
_entity.id
_entity.type
_entity.pdbx_description
1 polymer ?
#
loop_
_entity_poly.entity_id
_entity_poly.type
_entity_poly.pdbx_seq_one_letter_code
_entity_poly.pdbx_strand_id
1 'polypeptide(L)'
;MARQVRSEATRRKLLDAAIDVFGEVGYVATGRTAIIDRAGVTKGALYHHFDSMEALVVAIIEGGFATMLNTFRSMCQPSSPALEGMIHGMFAVTAVLATDKEARTAGHLVFALSDSNDLGGEVAGEWAAAVAAQIARAIAEGDLREGLDPKRAAKSITGAMFGTWLLSRPGDSVGRLTGMWEMLLPAIVAADSLSYFEQFLAREALRYQDSPGLDGGDSAVER
;
A
#
# COMPACT_ATOMS: atom_id res chain seq x y z
N MET A 1 -25.40 -22.15 6.63
CA MET A 1 -24.72 -21.01 7.30
C MET A 1 -23.58 -21.44 8.20
N ALA A 2 -23.78 -22.25 9.26
CA ALA A 2 -22.69 -22.64 10.18
C ALA A 2 -21.47 -23.34 9.55
N ARG A 3 -21.65 -24.16 8.51
CA ARG A 3 -20.54 -24.80 7.77
C ARG A 3 -19.72 -23.80 6.95
N GLN A 4 -20.38 -22.80 6.35
CA GLN A 4 -19.72 -21.76 5.56
C GLN A 4 -18.91 -20.82 6.46
N VAL A 5 -19.49 -20.40 7.59
CA VAL A 5 -18.79 -19.57 8.59
C VAL A 5 -17.53 -20.27 9.13
N ARG A 6 -17.58 -21.58 9.40
CA ARG A 6 -16.39 -22.36 9.80
C ARG A 6 -15.33 -22.48 8.70
N SER A 7 -15.78 -22.60 7.45
CA SER A 7 -14.91 -22.64 6.26
C SER A 7 -14.15 -21.33 6.10
N GLU A 8 -14.87 -20.20 6.16
CA GLU A 8 -14.29 -18.85 6.06
C GLU A 8 -13.34 -18.54 7.22
N ALA A 9 -13.70 -18.94 8.45
CA ALA A 9 -12.82 -18.79 9.62
C ALA A 9 -11.51 -19.58 9.47
N THR A 10 -11.56 -20.79 8.91
CA THR A 10 -10.36 -21.60 8.66
C THR A 10 -9.49 -20.98 7.58
N ARG A 11 -10.12 -20.48 6.50
CA ARG A 11 -9.41 -19.74 5.45
C ARG A 11 -8.72 -18.49 5.99
N ARG A 12 -9.36 -17.73 6.88
CA ARG A 12 -8.76 -16.54 7.51
C ARG A 12 -7.59 -16.91 8.41
N LYS A 13 -7.70 -17.96 9.23
CA LYS A 13 -6.56 -18.45 10.04
C LYS A 13 -5.32 -18.79 9.21
N LEU A 14 -5.53 -19.41 8.05
CA LEU A 14 -4.45 -19.73 7.11
C LEU A 14 -3.79 -18.46 6.54
N LEU A 15 -4.58 -17.45 6.18
CA LEU A 15 -4.05 -16.15 5.73
C LEU A 15 -3.26 -15.46 6.84
N ASP A 16 -3.84 -15.34 8.04
CA ASP A 16 -3.21 -14.64 9.16
C ASP A 16 -1.87 -15.30 9.52
N ALA A 17 -1.86 -16.63 9.58
CA ALA A 17 -0.63 -17.41 9.81
C ALA A 17 0.41 -17.19 8.72
N ALA A 18 0.00 -17.13 7.46
CA ALA A 18 0.91 -16.89 6.35
C ALA A 18 1.48 -15.46 6.37
N ILE A 19 0.65 -14.46 6.67
CA ILE A 19 1.07 -13.06 6.85
C ILE A 19 2.12 -12.95 7.95
N ASP A 20 1.88 -13.59 9.09
CA ASP A 20 2.82 -13.57 10.23
C ASP A 20 4.15 -14.24 9.86
N VAL A 21 4.11 -15.44 9.26
CA VAL A 21 5.31 -16.18 8.87
C VAL A 21 6.10 -15.43 7.79
N PHE A 22 5.44 -14.85 6.78
CA PHE A 22 6.09 -14.06 5.75
C PHE A 22 6.71 -12.77 6.31
N GLY A 23 6.08 -12.15 7.31
CA GLY A 23 6.63 -10.98 8.01
C GLY A 23 7.88 -11.29 8.84
N GLU A 24 7.97 -12.50 9.41
CA GLU A 24 9.09 -12.92 10.27
C GLU A 24 10.34 -13.37 9.50
N VAL A 25 10.17 -14.25 8.51
CA VAL A 25 11.30 -14.94 7.85
C VAL A 25 11.39 -14.69 6.34
N GLY A 26 10.43 -13.95 5.78
CA GLY A 26 10.34 -13.66 4.35
C GLY A 26 9.74 -14.82 3.54
N TYR A 27 9.21 -14.49 2.36
CA TYR A 27 8.51 -15.44 1.47
C TYR A 27 9.40 -16.60 1.01
N VAL A 28 10.62 -16.31 0.53
CA VAL A 28 11.51 -17.31 -0.09
C VAL A 28 11.96 -18.39 0.90
N ALA A 29 12.10 -18.06 2.18
CA ALA A 29 12.51 -19.00 3.22
C ALA A 29 11.34 -19.78 3.85
N THR A 30 10.09 -19.48 3.47
CA THR A 30 8.90 -20.03 4.14
C THR A 30 8.46 -21.36 3.54
N GLY A 31 8.44 -22.40 4.39
CA GLY A 31 7.84 -23.70 4.05
C GLY A 31 6.34 -23.79 4.42
N ARG A 32 5.57 -24.55 3.65
CA ARG A 32 4.14 -24.84 3.89
C ARG A 32 3.85 -25.33 5.32
N THR A 33 4.77 -26.12 5.88
CA THR A 33 4.66 -26.67 7.23
C THR A 33 4.59 -25.58 8.31
N ALA A 34 5.40 -24.52 8.18
CA ALA A 34 5.40 -23.41 9.15
C ALA A 34 4.03 -22.73 9.22
N ILE A 35 3.36 -22.53 8.08
CA ILE A 35 2.03 -21.92 8.01
C ILE A 35 0.97 -22.84 8.61
N ILE A 36 1.03 -24.15 8.31
CA ILE A 36 0.09 -25.15 8.85
C ILE A 36 0.19 -25.21 10.38
N ASP A 37 1.43 -25.29 10.89
CA ASP A 37 1.71 -25.38 12.32
C ASP A 37 1.26 -24.10 13.04
N ARG A 38 1.54 -22.92 12.45
CA ARG A 38 1.11 -21.61 12.97
C ARG A 38 -0.42 -21.45 12.98
N ALA A 39 -1.10 -21.89 11.92
CA ALA A 39 -2.55 -21.81 11.81
C ALA A 39 -3.27 -22.81 12.73
N GLY A 40 -2.57 -23.85 13.21
CA GLY A 40 -3.16 -24.93 14.01
C GLY A 40 -4.18 -25.75 13.21
N VAL A 41 -3.95 -25.92 11.91
CA VAL A 41 -4.84 -26.64 10.97
C VAL A 41 -4.16 -27.87 10.41
N THR A 42 -4.91 -28.75 9.74
CA THR A 42 -4.31 -29.92 9.08
C THR A 42 -3.78 -29.56 7.70
N LYS A 43 -2.83 -30.36 7.19
CA LYS A 43 -2.39 -30.28 5.78
C LYS A 43 -3.57 -30.32 4.81
N GLY A 44 -4.56 -31.19 5.07
CA GLY A 44 -5.77 -31.29 4.25
C GLY A 44 -6.62 -30.03 4.25
N ALA A 45 -6.66 -29.28 5.36
CA ALA A 45 -7.38 -28.01 5.43
C ALA A 45 -6.68 -26.93 4.57
N LEU A 46 -5.35 -26.87 4.54
CA LEU A 46 -4.61 -25.95 3.65
C LEU A 46 -4.99 -26.21 2.19
N TYR A 47 -4.86 -27.45 1.71
CA TYR A 47 -5.16 -27.81 0.32
C TYR A 47 -6.65 -27.70 -0.03
N HIS A 48 -7.55 -27.69 0.96
CA HIS A 48 -8.97 -27.44 0.72
C HIS A 48 -9.28 -25.96 0.45
N HIS A 49 -8.49 -25.05 1.03
CA HIS A 49 -8.71 -23.61 0.93
C HIS A 49 -7.82 -22.92 -0.10
N PHE A 50 -6.62 -23.46 -0.34
CA PHE A 50 -5.64 -22.92 -1.27
C PHE A 50 -5.01 -24.08 -2.06
N ASP A 51 -5.26 -24.09 -3.36
CA ASP A 51 -4.75 -25.14 -4.26
C ASP A 51 -3.22 -25.14 -4.35
N SER A 52 -2.60 -24.00 -4.05
CA SER A 52 -1.15 -23.83 -4.06
C SER A 52 -0.69 -22.73 -3.09
N MET A 53 0.63 -22.62 -2.90
CA MET A 53 1.20 -21.51 -2.12
C MET A 53 1.07 -20.19 -2.86
N GLU A 54 1.15 -20.25 -4.18
CA GLU A 54 0.92 -19.12 -5.07
C GLU A 54 -0.51 -18.60 -4.90
N ALA A 55 -1.52 -19.47 -4.81
CA ALA A 55 -2.90 -19.07 -4.55
C ALA A 55 -3.08 -18.40 -3.17
N LEU A 56 -2.34 -18.84 -2.16
CA LEU A 56 -2.33 -18.20 -0.84
C LEU A 56 -1.69 -16.80 -0.89
N VAL A 57 -0.57 -16.67 -1.60
CA VAL A 57 0.12 -15.39 -1.83
C VAL A 57 -0.75 -14.41 -2.61
N VAL A 58 -1.37 -14.88 -3.69
CA VAL A 58 -2.32 -14.11 -4.51
C VAL A 58 -3.42 -13.54 -3.61
N ALA A 59 -4.01 -14.35 -2.75
CA ALA A 59 -5.07 -13.89 -1.84
C ALA A 59 -4.60 -12.83 -0.84
N ILE A 60 -3.35 -12.89 -0.36
CA ILE A 60 -2.77 -11.86 0.51
C ILE A 60 -2.54 -10.56 -0.28
N ILE A 61 -2.01 -10.66 -1.51
CA ILE A 61 -1.78 -9.52 -2.38
C ILE A 61 -3.10 -8.80 -2.67
N GLU A 62 -4.13 -9.53 -3.10
CA GLU A 62 -5.46 -8.99 -3.40
C GLU A 62 -6.06 -8.28 -2.19
N GLY A 63 -6.02 -8.91 -1.01
CA GLY A 63 -6.59 -8.34 0.21
C GLY A 63 -5.86 -7.06 0.64
N GLY A 64 -4.53 -7.10 0.70
CA GLY A 64 -3.72 -5.93 1.09
C GLY A 64 -3.85 -4.77 0.11
N PHE A 65 -3.83 -5.04 -1.20
CA PHE A 65 -4.01 -3.99 -2.20
C PHE A 65 -5.42 -3.43 -2.27
N ALA A 66 -6.45 -4.26 -2.08
CA ALA A 66 -7.81 -3.76 -1.95
C ALA A 66 -7.92 -2.77 -0.79
N THR A 67 -7.30 -3.07 0.36
CA THR A 67 -7.23 -2.14 1.50
C THR A 67 -6.53 -0.83 1.12
N MET A 68 -5.34 -0.90 0.50
CA MET A 68 -4.61 0.31 0.07
C MET A 68 -5.41 1.14 -0.94
N LEU A 69 -5.95 0.52 -1.98
CA LEU A 69 -6.70 1.20 -3.04
C LEU A 69 -7.99 1.83 -2.54
N ASN A 70 -8.71 1.15 -1.64
CA ASN A 70 -9.92 1.68 -1.01
C ASN A 70 -9.59 2.87 -0.10
N THR A 71 -8.50 2.81 0.66
CA THR A 71 -8.01 3.94 1.46
C THR A 71 -7.63 5.12 0.58
N PHE A 72 -6.91 4.90 -0.53
CA PHE A 72 -6.57 5.98 -1.46
C PHE A 72 -7.82 6.64 -2.05
N ARG A 73 -8.77 5.82 -2.53
CA ARG A 73 -10.03 6.29 -3.13
C ARG A 73 -10.91 7.04 -2.14
N SER A 74 -10.96 6.63 -0.87
CA SER A 74 -11.77 7.32 0.14
C SER A 74 -11.29 8.74 0.43
N MET A 75 -10.00 9.03 0.21
CA MET A 75 -9.44 10.38 0.33
C MET A 75 -9.65 11.24 -0.93
N CYS A 76 -9.91 10.62 -2.09
CA CYS A 76 -10.08 11.31 -3.37
C CYS A 76 -11.53 11.77 -3.62
N GLN A 77 -12.08 12.58 -2.71
CA GLN A 77 -13.46 13.07 -2.81
C GLN A 77 -13.66 14.02 -4.00
N PRO A 78 -14.82 14.03 -4.67
CA PRO A 78 -15.13 14.99 -5.75
C PRO A 78 -15.26 16.45 -5.28
N SER A 79 -15.51 16.66 -3.98
CA SER A 79 -15.72 17.99 -3.38
C SER A 79 -14.43 18.74 -3.04
N SER A 80 -13.27 18.12 -3.27
CA SER A 80 -11.95 18.65 -2.92
C SER A 80 -11.03 18.62 -4.14
N PRO A 81 -10.04 19.53 -4.23
CA PRO A 81 -9.05 19.50 -5.29
C PRO A 81 -8.38 18.13 -5.43
N ALA A 82 -8.19 17.67 -6.66
CA ALA A 82 -7.66 16.34 -6.98
C ALA A 82 -6.26 16.13 -6.43
N LEU A 83 -5.41 17.15 -6.50
CA LEU A 83 -4.04 17.06 -6.00
C LEU A 83 -4.00 16.96 -4.46
N GLU A 84 -4.92 17.62 -3.75
CA GLU A 84 -5.08 17.41 -2.29
C GLU A 84 -5.48 15.98 -1.98
N GLY A 85 -6.50 15.46 -2.66
CA GLY A 85 -6.96 14.08 -2.49
C GLY A 85 -5.86 13.06 -2.78
N MET A 86 -5.01 13.33 -3.78
CA MET A 86 -3.86 12.50 -4.12
C MET A 86 -2.78 12.54 -3.04
N ILE A 87 -2.37 13.73 -2.58
CA ILE A 87 -1.38 13.87 -1.50
C ILE A 87 -1.92 13.19 -0.23
N HIS A 88 -3.13 13.55 0.21
CA HIS A 88 -3.78 12.99 1.39
C HIS A 88 -3.91 11.47 1.32
N GLY A 89 -4.36 10.95 0.16
CA GLY A 89 -4.49 9.52 -0.09
C GLY A 89 -3.16 8.77 0.01
N MET A 90 -2.05 9.34 -0.45
CA MET A 90 -0.74 8.70 -0.35
C MET A 90 -0.23 8.67 1.10
N PHE A 91 -0.43 9.73 1.89
CA PHE A 91 -0.13 9.68 3.33
C PHE A 91 -0.98 8.62 4.05
N ALA A 92 -2.29 8.55 3.72
CA ALA A 92 -3.18 7.55 4.29
C ALA A 92 -2.75 6.12 3.96
N VAL A 93 -2.32 5.85 2.72
CA VAL A 93 -1.79 4.53 2.33
C VAL A 93 -0.44 4.24 2.99
N THR A 94 0.45 5.21 3.13
CA THR A 94 1.69 5.03 3.90
C THR A 94 1.40 4.66 5.35
N ALA A 95 0.37 5.26 5.96
CA ALA A 95 -0.05 4.88 7.30
C ALA A 95 -0.66 3.47 7.38
N VAL A 96 -1.44 3.06 6.38
CA VAL A 96 -1.94 1.68 6.25
C VAL A 96 -0.76 0.70 6.13
N LEU A 97 0.22 0.97 5.28
CA LEU A 97 1.41 0.13 5.13
C LEU A 97 2.22 0.02 6.43
N ALA A 98 2.21 1.07 7.26
CA ALA A 98 2.86 1.08 8.56
C ALA A 98 2.08 0.30 9.64
N THR A 99 0.75 0.27 9.57
CA THR A 99 -0.09 -0.25 10.68
C THR A 99 -0.81 -1.56 10.38
N ASP A 100 -1.06 -1.89 9.13
CA ASP A 100 -1.75 -3.10 8.68
C ASP A 100 -0.76 -4.13 8.14
N LYS A 101 -0.67 -5.28 8.83
CA LYS A 101 0.27 -6.35 8.48
C LYS A 101 -0.03 -7.00 7.13
N GLU A 102 -1.31 -7.08 6.73
CA GLU A 102 -1.71 -7.68 5.45
C GLU A 102 -1.29 -6.76 4.29
N ALA A 103 -1.58 -5.46 4.39
CA ALA A 103 -1.14 -4.46 3.42
C ALA A 103 0.39 -4.37 3.32
N ARG A 104 1.09 -4.36 4.46
CA ARG A 104 2.56 -4.35 4.48
C ARG A 104 3.15 -5.58 3.78
N THR A 105 2.61 -6.76 4.08
CA THR A 105 3.06 -8.03 3.49
C THR A 105 2.74 -8.09 2.00
N ALA A 106 1.54 -7.67 1.60
CA ALA A 106 1.14 -7.56 0.20
C ALA A 106 2.08 -6.63 -0.59
N GLY A 107 2.44 -5.47 -0.02
CA GLY A 107 3.42 -4.56 -0.59
C GLY A 107 4.75 -5.25 -0.88
N HIS A 108 5.33 -5.93 0.12
CA HIS A 108 6.61 -6.65 -0.05
C HIS A 108 6.50 -7.77 -1.10
N LEU A 109 5.39 -8.52 -1.11
CA LEU A 109 5.18 -9.63 -2.04
C LEU A 109 5.06 -9.15 -3.49
N VAL A 110 4.36 -8.03 -3.75
CA VAL A 110 4.26 -7.48 -5.12
C VAL A 110 5.61 -7.06 -5.65
N PHE A 111 6.48 -6.45 -4.83
CA PHE A 111 7.85 -6.14 -5.26
C PHE A 111 8.68 -7.41 -5.47
N ALA A 112 8.64 -8.35 -4.53
CA ALA A 112 9.44 -9.58 -4.58
C ALA A 112 9.05 -10.51 -5.74
N LEU A 113 7.79 -10.47 -6.18
CA LEU A 113 7.24 -11.37 -7.22
C LEU A 113 6.91 -10.65 -8.52
N SER A 114 7.35 -9.40 -8.68
CA SER A 114 7.06 -8.56 -9.84
C SER A 114 7.46 -9.19 -11.19
N ASP A 115 8.53 -10.00 -11.21
CA ASP A 115 8.99 -10.72 -12.41
C ASP A 115 8.30 -12.08 -12.63
N SER A 116 7.51 -12.56 -11.67
CA SER A 116 7.06 -13.96 -11.61
C SER A 116 5.55 -14.16 -11.52
N ASN A 117 4.74 -13.10 -11.44
CA ASN A 117 3.29 -13.22 -11.31
C ASN A 117 2.52 -12.07 -12.01
N ASP A 118 1.63 -12.41 -12.94
CA ASP A 118 0.78 -11.48 -13.69
C ASP A 118 -0.10 -10.61 -12.76
N LEU A 119 -0.50 -11.15 -11.59
CA LEU A 119 -1.29 -10.41 -10.61
C LEU A 119 -0.60 -9.13 -10.12
N GLY A 120 0.74 -9.14 -9.99
CA GLY A 120 1.48 -7.95 -9.58
C GLY A 120 1.31 -6.82 -10.61
N GLY A 121 1.28 -7.16 -11.90
CA GLY A 121 1.02 -6.23 -12.99
C GLY A 121 -0.42 -5.71 -13.01
N GLU A 122 -1.41 -6.58 -12.79
CA GLU A 122 -2.83 -6.22 -12.73
C GLU A 122 -3.11 -5.23 -11.59
N VAL A 123 -2.67 -5.58 -10.39
CA VAL A 123 -2.86 -4.79 -9.17
C VAL A 123 -2.12 -3.45 -9.24
N ALA A 124 -0.89 -3.44 -9.74
CA ALA A 124 -0.17 -2.20 -10.03
C ALA A 124 -0.87 -1.37 -11.10
N GLY A 125 -1.52 -2.02 -12.08
CA GLY A 125 -2.33 -1.38 -13.11
C GLY A 125 -3.55 -0.66 -12.54
N GLU A 126 -4.30 -1.29 -11.64
CA GLU A 126 -5.46 -0.66 -10.99
C GLU A 126 -5.07 0.55 -10.14
N TRP A 127 -3.99 0.42 -9.37
CA TRP A 127 -3.44 1.53 -8.59
C TRP A 127 -3.00 2.68 -9.50
N ALA A 128 -2.22 2.39 -10.53
CA ALA A 128 -1.75 3.39 -11.49
C ALA A 128 -2.92 4.07 -12.22
N ALA A 129 -4.01 3.35 -12.51
CA ALA A 129 -5.21 3.93 -13.11
C ALA A 129 -5.92 4.90 -12.15
N ALA A 130 -6.02 4.57 -10.86
CA ALA A 130 -6.61 5.45 -9.85
C ALA A 130 -5.81 6.74 -9.67
N VAL A 131 -4.46 6.64 -9.63
CA VAL A 131 -3.58 7.81 -9.56
C VAL A 131 -3.66 8.63 -10.86
N ALA A 132 -3.67 7.99 -12.02
CA ALA A 132 -3.79 8.68 -13.31
C ALA A 132 -5.10 9.46 -13.43
N ALA A 133 -6.20 8.95 -12.86
CA ALA A 133 -7.48 9.64 -12.81
C ALA A 133 -7.40 10.93 -11.96
N GLN A 134 -6.70 10.91 -10.82
CA GLN A 134 -6.47 12.11 -10.01
C GLN A 134 -5.60 13.13 -10.74
N ILE A 135 -4.54 12.66 -11.41
CA ILE A 135 -3.66 13.56 -12.18
C ILE A 135 -4.43 14.22 -13.33
N ALA A 136 -5.24 13.45 -14.07
CA ALA A 136 -6.08 14.01 -15.13
C ALA A 136 -7.09 15.05 -14.59
N ARG A 137 -7.66 14.81 -13.40
CA ARG A 137 -8.57 15.75 -12.75
C ARG A 137 -7.84 17.01 -12.29
N ALA A 138 -6.66 16.89 -11.69
CA ALA A 138 -5.84 18.02 -11.27
C ALA A 138 -5.37 18.89 -12.45
N ILE A 139 -5.11 18.28 -13.62
CA ILE A 139 -4.85 19.02 -14.87
C ILE A 139 -6.11 19.80 -15.29
N ALA A 140 -7.29 19.18 -15.25
CA ALA A 140 -8.55 19.84 -15.61
C ALA A 140 -8.94 20.97 -14.63
N GLU A 141 -8.53 20.86 -13.37
CA GLU A 141 -8.69 21.89 -12.33
C GLU A 141 -7.68 23.05 -12.49
N GLY A 142 -6.63 22.87 -13.30
CA GLY A 142 -5.58 23.87 -13.52
C GLY A 142 -4.46 23.85 -12.48
N ASP A 143 -4.45 22.87 -11.57
CA ASP A 143 -3.46 22.77 -10.49
C ASP A 143 -2.12 22.19 -10.97
N LEU A 144 -2.13 21.42 -12.06
CA LEU A 144 -0.92 20.83 -12.65
C LEU A 144 -0.51 21.56 -13.94
N ARG A 145 0.79 21.52 -14.22
CA ARG A 145 1.37 22.07 -15.45
C ARG A 145 0.78 21.42 -16.70
N GLU A 146 0.65 22.21 -17.75
CA GLU A 146 0.26 21.72 -19.07
C GLU A 146 1.28 20.72 -19.63
N GLY A 147 0.80 19.76 -20.43
CA GLY A 147 1.65 18.79 -21.12
C GLY A 147 2.08 17.56 -20.31
N LEU A 148 1.67 17.46 -19.03
CA LEU A 148 1.83 16.24 -18.24
C LEU A 148 0.97 15.09 -18.83
N ASP A 149 1.62 13.96 -19.16
CA ASP A 149 0.90 12.71 -19.48
C ASP A 149 0.44 12.05 -18.16
N PRO A 150 -0.87 11.94 -17.90
CA PRO A 150 -1.38 11.41 -16.63
C PRO A 150 -0.90 9.99 -16.32
N LYS A 151 -0.77 9.14 -17.34
CA LYS A 151 -0.37 7.74 -17.16
C LYS A 151 1.11 7.62 -16.83
N ARG A 152 1.97 8.40 -17.49
CA ARG A 152 3.42 8.42 -17.20
C ARG A 152 3.71 9.02 -15.83
N ALA A 153 3.04 10.11 -15.49
CA ALA A 153 3.15 10.74 -14.18
C ALA A 153 2.67 9.79 -13.07
N ALA A 154 1.52 9.11 -13.25
CA ALA A 154 1.01 8.15 -12.28
C ALA A 154 1.98 7.01 -11.98
N LYS A 155 2.59 6.41 -13.01
CA LYS A 155 3.59 5.35 -12.82
C LYS A 155 4.81 5.86 -12.07
N SER A 156 5.29 7.06 -12.40
CA SER A 156 6.47 7.65 -11.78
C SER A 156 6.23 8.01 -10.32
N ILE A 157 5.10 8.66 -10.01
CA ILE A 157 4.72 9.04 -8.64
C ILE A 157 4.45 7.79 -7.80
N THR A 158 3.76 6.79 -8.34
CA THR A 158 3.53 5.50 -7.67
C THR A 158 4.85 4.81 -7.34
N GLY A 159 5.76 4.71 -8.32
CA GLY A 159 7.07 4.09 -8.11
C GLY A 159 7.89 4.83 -7.07
N ALA A 160 7.87 6.18 -7.08
CA ALA A 160 8.54 6.99 -6.08
C ALA A 160 7.94 6.77 -4.68
N MET A 161 6.60 6.78 -4.55
CA MET A 161 5.91 6.58 -3.27
C MET A 161 6.29 5.22 -2.66
N PHE A 162 6.09 4.13 -3.40
CA PHE A 162 6.46 2.82 -2.89
C PHE A 162 7.97 2.66 -2.71
N GLY A 163 8.79 3.34 -3.51
CA GLY A 163 10.24 3.39 -3.31
C GLY A 163 10.63 4.06 -1.99
N THR A 164 9.95 5.15 -1.59
CA THR A 164 10.17 5.77 -0.28
C THR A 164 9.79 4.84 0.86
N TRP A 165 8.65 4.13 0.73
CA TRP A 165 8.21 3.12 1.70
C TRP A 165 9.18 1.94 1.78
N LEU A 166 9.59 1.36 0.64
CA LEU A 166 10.48 0.20 0.60
C LEU A 166 11.85 0.49 1.24
N LEU A 167 12.34 1.71 1.06
CA LEU A 167 13.61 2.12 1.64
C LEU A 167 13.46 2.66 3.07
N SER A 168 12.23 2.86 3.57
CA SER A 168 11.96 3.43 4.89
C SER A 168 12.44 2.55 6.03
N ARG A 169 12.72 3.18 7.16
CA ARG A 169 12.95 2.57 8.46
C ARG A 169 11.75 2.86 9.37
N PRO A 170 11.56 2.09 10.45
CA PRO A 170 10.53 2.42 11.44
C PRO A 170 10.64 3.90 11.87
N GLY A 171 9.56 4.66 11.70
CA GLY A 171 9.50 6.08 12.06
C GLY A 171 10.01 7.10 11.04
N ASP A 172 10.47 6.71 9.84
CA ASP A 172 10.90 7.69 8.82
C ASP A 172 10.02 7.75 7.55
N SER A 173 9.04 6.87 7.42
CA SER A 173 8.24 6.73 6.19
C SER A 173 7.47 8.00 5.82
N VAL A 174 6.90 8.70 6.80
CA VAL A 174 6.21 9.99 6.62
C VAL A 174 7.18 11.04 6.11
N GLY A 175 8.34 11.19 6.74
CA GLY A 175 9.36 12.17 6.33
C GLY A 175 9.89 11.92 4.92
N ARG A 176 10.06 10.66 4.52
CA ARG A 176 10.49 10.31 3.16
C ARG A 176 9.42 10.59 2.12
N LEU A 177 8.15 10.32 2.43
CA LEU A 177 7.04 10.68 1.55
C LEU A 177 6.92 12.20 1.40
N THR A 178 7.09 12.95 2.49
CA THR A 178 7.12 14.42 2.45
C THR A 178 8.25 14.92 1.55
N GLY A 179 9.48 14.44 1.74
CA GLY A 179 10.62 14.84 0.92
C GLY A 179 10.47 14.49 -0.57
N MET A 180 9.79 13.38 -0.88
CA MET A 180 9.40 13.04 -2.25
C MET A 180 8.46 14.10 -2.84
N TRP A 181 7.43 14.51 -2.10
CA TRP A 181 6.50 15.55 -2.56
C TRP A 181 7.18 16.93 -2.67
N GLU A 182 8.05 17.31 -1.73
CA GLU A 182 8.82 18.56 -1.80
C GLU A 182 9.66 18.65 -3.09
N MET A 183 10.18 17.51 -3.58
CA MET A 183 10.88 17.44 -4.85
C MET A 183 9.92 17.48 -6.06
N LEU A 184 8.76 16.85 -5.94
CA LEU A 184 7.79 16.72 -7.05
C LEU A 184 6.96 17.98 -7.28
N LEU A 185 6.50 18.67 -6.23
CA LEU A 185 5.58 19.81 -6.36
C LEU A 185 6.15 20.91 -7.29
N PRO A 186 7.42 21.36 -7.14
CA PRO A 186 7.99 22.36 -8.04
C PRO A 186 8.20 21.85 -9.47
N ALA A 187 8.10 20.55 -9.73
CA ALA A 187 8.22 19.97 -11.06
C ALA A 187 6.86 19.84 -11.78
N ILE A 188 5.77 19.61 -11.04
CA ILE A 188 4.46 19.24 -11.63
C ILE A 188 3.35 20.27 -11.43
N VAL A 189 3.42 21.12 -10.40
CA VAL A 189 2.35 22.06 -10.05
C VAL A 189 2.45 23.34 -10.86
N ALA A 190 1.30 23.91 -11.22
CA ALA A 190 1.20 25.22 -11.86
C ALA A 190 1.80 26.31 -10.95
N ALA A 191 2.45 27.32 -11.53
CA ALA A 191 3.15 28.34 -10.74
C ALA A 191 2.24 29.07 -9.75
N ASP A 192 1.00 29.35 -10.16
CA ASP A 192 0.02 30.07 -9.35
C ASP A 192 -0.51 29.24 -8.17
N SER A 193 -0.48 27.90 -8.27
CA SER A 193 -0.95 26.98 -7.23
C SER A 193 0.17 26.46 -6.33
N LEU A 194 1.45 26.64 -6.68
CA LEU A 194 2.58 25.99 -5.98
C LEU A 194 2.63 26.30 -4.48
N SER A 195 2.57 27.59 -4.11
CA SER A 195 2.63 28.01 -2.70
C SER A 195 1.49 27.41 -1.86
N TYR A 196 0.30 27.26 -2.46
CA TYR A 196 -0.83 26.63 -1.79
C TYR A 196 -0.55 25.15 -1.46
N PHE A 197 -0.05 24.38 -2.44
CA PHE A 197 0.24 22.96 -2.27
C PHE A 197 1.45 22.67 -1.39
N GLU A 198 2.46 23.55 -1.36
CA GLU A 198 3.57 23.45 -0.40
C GLU A 198 3.06 23.60 1.04
N GLN A 199 2.19 24.59 1.29
CA GLN A 199 1.58 24.77 2.61
C GLN A 199 0.63 23.62 2.96
N PHE A 200 -0.12 23.09 1.99
CA PHE A 200 -0.97 21.92 2.18
C PHE A 200 -0.13 20.70 2.59
N LEU A 201 0.95 20.42 1.85
CA LEU A 201 1.87 19.33 2.14
C LEU A 201 2.46 19.45 3.55
N ALA A 202 2.89 20.65 3.96
CA ALA A 202 3.44 20.88 5.29
C ALA A 202 2.42 20.58 6.40
N ARG A 203 1.15 21.01 6.22
CA ARG A 203 0.07 20.69 7.17
C ARG A 203 -0.22 19.19 7.22
N GLU A 204 -0.21 18.54 6.05
CA GLU A 204 -0.50 17.12 5.95
C GLU A 204 0.60 16.26 6.58
N ALA A 205 1.86 16.62 6.36
CA ALA A 205 3.01 15.97 6.99
C ALA A 205 2.93 16.03 8.53
N LEU A 206 2.59 17.19 9.09
CA LEU A 206 2.41 17.35 10.55
C LEU A 206 1.30 16.45 11.09
N ARG A 207 0.17 16.33 10.39
CA ARG A 207 -0.94 15.45 10.79
C ARG A 207 -0.52 13.99 10.95
N TYR A 208 0.39 13.52 10.09
CA TYR A 208 0.89 12.14 10.13
C TYR A 208 2.11 11.95 11.01
N GLN A 209 2.94 12.98 11.24
CA GLN A 209 4.02 12.92 12.24
C GLN A 209 3.48 12.69 13.65
N ASP A 210 2.36 13.34 13.99
CA ASP A 210 1.74 13.19 15.32
C ASP A 210 0.86 11.93 15.44
N SER A 211 0.79 11.08 14.41
CA SER A 211 -0.11 9.91 14.41
C SER A 211 0.53 8.70 15.12
N PRO A 212 -0.07 8.20 16.22
CA PRO A 212 0.47 7.08 16.98
C PRO A 212 0.53 5.80 16.13
N GLY A 213 1.70 5.14 16.11
CA GLY A 213 1.96 3.92 15.35
C GLY A 213 2.75 4.09 14.05
N LEU A 214 3.04 5.33 13.63
CA LEU A 214 3.93 5.62 12.49
C LEU A 214 5.38 5.86 12.92
N ASP A 215 5.57 6.46 14.10
CA ASP A 215 6.86 6.67 14.75
C ASP A 215 7.25 5.49 15.64
N GLY A 216 7.94 4.48 15.07
CA GLY A 216 8.62 3.42 15.83
C GLY A 216 7.67 2.33 16.33
N GLY A 217 7.67 1.15 15.71
CA GLY A 217 8.70 0.16 16.00
C GLY A 217 8.15 -0.78 17.06
N ASP A 218 7.75 -1.98 16.65
CA ASP A 218 7.35 -3.04 17.56
C ASP A 218 8.44 -3.18 18.63
N SER A 219 8.10 -2.86 19.87
CA SER A 219 8.97 -2.94 21.04
C SER A 219 9.05 -4.41 21.50
N ALA A 220 9.40 -5.27 20.55
CA ALA A 220 9.52 -6.71 20.71
C ALA A 220 10.91 -7.21 20.28
N VAL A 221 11.96 -6.45 20.61
CA VAL A 221 13.33 -6.99 20.71
C VAL A 221 13.96 -6.45 21.98
N GLU A 222 13.45 -6.89 23.13
CA GLU A 222 14.23 -6.96 24.37
C GLU A 222 13.65 -8.06 25.27
N ARG A 223 14.13 -9.30 25.05
CA ARG A 223 14.68 -10.24 26.04
C ARG A 223 14.73 -11.67 25.51
#